data_AF-A0A4Y2UIH6-F1
#
_entry.id   AF-A0A4Y2UIH6-F1
#
_cell.length_a   1.000
_cell.length_b   1.000
_cell.length_c   1.000
_cell.angle_alpha   90.00
_cell.angle_beta   90.00
_cell.angle_gamma   90.00
#
_symmetry.space_group_name_H-M   'P 1'
#
loop_
_entity.id
_entity.type
_entity.pdbx_description
1 polymer ?
#
loop_
_entity_poly.entity_id
_entity_poly.type
_entity_poly.pdbx_seq_one_letter_code
_entity_poly.pdbx_strand_id
1 'polypeptide(L)'
;MCVLYVFAVHQYQVVMHIHSFPGHYITYGLESADVDITVYGKLEKMKGKLHINVNLAKTKQVNKFLLSTDRPLGEARSATVTFGHDTHQADHYKKKSDFLIEKIEINYLYP
;
A
#
# COMPACT_ATOMS: atom_id res chain seq x y z
N MET A 1 15.04 -16.52 -35.17
CA MET A 1 15.82 -15.61 -34.31
C MET A 1 14.93 -15.17 -33.16
N CYS A 2 15.30 -15.42 -31.90
CA CYS A 2 14.63 -14.84 -30.74
C CYS A 2 15.41 -13.59 -30.31
N VAL A 3 14.76 -12.43 -30.28
CA VAL A 3 15.33 -11.22 -29.67
C VAL A 3 14.92 -11.24 -28.19
N LEU A 4 15.89 -11.52 -27.32
CA LEU A 4 15.71 -11.37 -25.88
C LEU A 4 15.94 -9.90 -25.53
N TYR A 5 14.88 -9.20 -25.14
CA TYR A 5 15.00 -7.87 -24.57
C TYR A 5 15.37 -7.99 -23.09
N VAL A 6 16.59 -7.57 -22.75
CA VAL A 6 17.03 -7.43 -21.37
C VAL A 6 16.60 -6.05 -20.89
N PHE A 7 15.61 -5.99 -20.00
CA PHE A 7 15.18 -4.75 -19.35
C PHE A 7 15.75 -4.71 -17.93
N ALA A 8 16.27 -3.55 -17.52
CA ALA A 8 16.59 -3.31 -16.12
C ALA A 8 15.28 -3.19 -15.33
N VAL A 9 15.15 -3.94 -14.24
CA VAL A 9 13.99 -3.87 -13.34
C VAL A 9 14.44 -3.19 -12.06
N HIS A 10 13.75 -2.13 -11.67
CA HIS A 10 13.98 -1.42 -10.43
C HIS A 10 12.97 -1.87 -9.38
N GLN A 11 13.46 -2.43 -8.27
CA GLN A 11 12.60 -2.96 -7.21
C GLN A 11 12.57 -2.03 -5.99
N TYR A 12 11.36 -1.80 -5.49
CA TYR A 12 11.08 -0.97 -4.33
C TYR A 12 10.28 -1.77 -3.30
N GLN A 13 10.69 -1.71 -2.04
CA GLN A 13 9.90 -2.19 -0.91
C GLN A 13 9.10 -1.03 -0.33
N VAL A 14 7.77 -1.14 -0.39
CA VAL A 14 6.85 -0.24 0.27
C VAL A 14 6.50 -0.82 1.64
N VAL A 15 6.82 -0.11 2.71
CA VAL A 15 6.49 -0.47 4.09
C VAL A 15 5.39 0.45 4.58
N MET A 16 4.21 -0.09 4.84
CA MET A 16 3.06 0.65 5.35
C MET A 16 2.87 0.36 6.84
N HIS A 17 2.90 1.41 7.65
CA HIS A 17 2.57 1.36 9.06
C HIS A 17 1.11 1.73 9.23
N ILE A 18 0.31 0.79 9.73
CA ILE A 18 -1.11 0.96 9.92
C ILE A 18 -1.39 1.03 11.42
N HIS A 19 -2.20 2.01 11.79
CA HIS A 19 -2.69 2.20 13.14
C HIS A 19 -4.18 1.85 13.19
N SER A 20 -4.55 0.88 14.01
CA SER A 20 -5.95 0.48 14.23
C SER A 20 -6.49 1.14 15.51
N PHE A 21 -7.70 1.68 15.45
CA PHE A 21 -8.41 2.24 16.59
C PHE A 21 -9.28 1.14 17.22
N PRO A 22 -8.99 0.71 18.46
CA PRO A 22 -9.82 -0.29 19.11
C PRO A 22 -11.19 0.31 19.45
N GLY A 23 -12.22 -0.08 18.69
CA GLY A 23 -13.61 0.07 19.11
C GLY A 23 -13.94 -0.90 20.25
N HIS A 24 -15.00 -0.63 21.01
CA HIS A 24 -15.38 -1.38 22.23
C HIS A 24 -15.66 -2.90 22.07
N TYR A 25 -15.50 -3.49 20.87
CA TYR A 25 -15.88 -4.89 20.59
C TYR A 25 -14.98 -5.62 19.56
N ILE A 26 -13.68 -5.30 19.46
CA ILE A 26 -12.83 -5.86 18.39
C ILE A 26 -11.75 -6.81 18.92
N THR A 27 -12.16 -7.94 19.49
CA THR A 27 -11.23 -8.96 20.00
C THR A 27 -10.61 -9.81 18.87
N TYR A 28 -11.25 -9.88 17.69
CA TYR A 28 -10.83 -10.76 16.57
C TYR A 28 -11.07 -10.20 15.15
N GLY A 29 -11.28 -8.89 15.00
CA GLY A 29 -11.59 -8.32 13.68
C GLY A 29 -10.40 -8.37 12.71
N LEU A 30 -10.56 -9.09 11.60
CA LEU A 30 -9.72 -8.97 10.41
C LEU A 30 -10.50 -8.17 9.36
N GLU A 31 -9.93 -7.06 8.93
CA GLU A 31 -10.42 -6.31 7.78
C GLU A 31 -9.40 -6.40 6.65
N SER A 32 -9.90 -6.59 5.42
CA SER A 32 -9.08 -6.54 4.21
C SER A 32 -9.46 -5.31 3.42
N ALA A 33 -8.48 -4.62 2.84
CA ALA A 33 -8.75 -3.49 1.98
C ALA A 33 -7.84 -3.50 0.75
N ASP A 34 -8.42 -3.18 -0.40
CA ASP A 34 -7.65 -2.89 -1.60
C ASP A 34 -7.20 -1.43 -1.58
N VAL A 35 -5.93 -1.22 -1.90
CA VAL A 35 -5.25 0.05 -1.74
C VAL A 35 -4.51 0.38 -3.02
N ASP A 36 -4.94 1.46 -3.68
CA ASP A 36 -4.20 2.06 -4.79
C ASP A 36 -3.15 3.03 -4.22
N ILE A 37 -1.87 2.67 -4.35
CA ILE A 37 -0.75 3.56 -4.01
C ILE A 37 -0.17 4.19 -5.28
N THR A 38 0.09 5.49 -5.22
CA THR A 38 0.93 6.19 -6.19
C THR A 38 2.11 6.83 -5.47
N VAL A 39 3.33 6.41 -5.82
CA VAL A 39 4.57 7.00 -5.31
C VAL A 39 5.12 7.98 -6.34
N TYR A 40 5.37 9.21 -5.93
CA TYR A 40 5.94 10.26 -6.75
C TYR A 40 7.42 10.43 -6.41
N GLY A 41 8.28 10.07 -7.36
CA GLY A 41 9.71 10.33 -7.29
C GLY A 41 10.09 11.59 -8.05
N LYS A 42 11.38 11.94 -7.97
CA LYS A 42 11.96 13.06 -8.71
C LYS A 42 11.91 12.86 -10.23
N LEU A 43 12.04 11.63 -10.70
CA LEU A 43 12.15 11.30 -12.12
C LEU A 43 10.86 10.74 -12.71
N GLU A 44 10.23 9.83 -11.98
CA GLU A 44 9.09 9.04 -12.45
C GLU A 44 8.07 8.87 -11.32
N LYS A 45 6.90 8.33 -11.64
CA LYS A 45 5.90 7.90 -10.66
C LYS A 45 5.62 6.42 -10.82
N MET A 46 5.39 5.74 -9.71
CA MET A 46 5.06 4.32 -9.65
C MET A 46 3.65 4.18 -9.11
N LYS A 47 2.85 3.31 -9.75
CA LYS A 47 1.52 2.94 -9.27
C LYS A 47 1.54 1.49 -8.87
N GLY A 48 0.93 1.18 -7.74
CA GLY A 48 0.76 -0.19 -7.25
C GLY A 48 -0.65 -0.39 -6.73
N LYS A 49 -1.20 -1.56 -6.99
CA LYS A 49 -2.40 -2.05 -6.30
C LYS A 49 -1.94 -3.01 -5.22
N LEU A 50 -2.30 -2.73 -3.98
CA LEU A 50 -1.86 -3.48 -2.81
C LEU A 50 -3.08 -3.99 -2.08
N HIS A 51 -3.07 -5.26 -1.71
CA HIS A 51 -4.08 -5.84 -0.83
C HIS A 51 -3.54 -5.84 0.60
N ILE A 52 -4.17 -5.09 1.49
CA ILE A 52 -3.75 -5.00 2.90
C ILE A 52 -4.69 -5.84 3.76
N ASN A 53 -4.11 -6.59 4.70
CA ASN A 53 -4.85 -7.21 5.79
C ASN A 53 -4.56 -6.43 7.07
N VAL A 54 -5.63 -6.06 7.77
CA VAL A 54 -5.63 -5.23 8.96
C VAL A 54 -6.19 -6.07 10.10
N ASN A 55 -5.33 -6.45 11.04
CA ASN A 55 -5.77 -7.04 12.29
C ASN A 55 -6.14 -5.92 13.26
N LEU A 56 -7.44 -5.73 13.49
CA LEU A 56 -7.97 -4.67 14.35
C LEU A 56 -7.66 -4.90 15.84
N ALA A 57 -7.32 -6.13 16.24
CA ALA A 57 -6.85 -6.42 17.60
C ALA A 57 -5.40 -5.93 17.83
N LYS A 58 -4.66 -5.61 16.77
CA LYS A 58 -3.31 -5.03 16.84
C LYS A 58 -3.37 -3.54 16.54
N THR A 59 -3.06 -2.71 17.55
CA THR A 59 -3.03 -1.24 17.41
C THR A 59 -2.02 -0.78 16.38
N LYS A 60 -0.86 -1.43 16.29
CA LYS A 60 0.17 -1.12 15.29
C LYS A 60 0.53 -2.35 14.51
N GLN A 61 0.55 -2.24 13.19
CA GLN A 61 0.95 -3.30 12.28
C GLN A 61 1.73 -2.74 11.10
N VAL A 62 2.56 -3.59 10.51
CA VAL A 62 3.43 -3.23 9.40
C VAL A 62 3.18 -4.20 8.26
N ASN A 63 2.75 -3.68 7.12
CA ASN A 63 2.60 -4.44 5.89
C ASN A 63 3.72 -4.05 4.92
N LYS A 64 4.33 -5.05 4.28
CA LYS A 64 5.46 -4.87 3.35
C LYS A 64 5.09 -5.38 1.98
N PHE A 65 5.33 -4.57 0.96
CA PHE A 65 5.01 -4.87 -0.43
C PHE A 65 6.23 -4.66 -1.30
N LEU A 66 6.35 -5.46 -2.35
CA LEU A 66 7.36 -5.29 -3.39
C LEU A 66 6.68 -4.75 -4.64
N LEU A 67 7.19 -3.64 -5.15
CA LEU A 67 6.78 -3.04 -6.40
C LEU A 67 7.98 -2.94 -7.33
N SER A 68 7.77 -3.23 -8.60
CA SER A 68 8.81 -3.22 -9.62
C SER A 68 8.45 -2.25 -10.74
N THR A 69 9.44 -1.54 -11.26
CA THR A 69 9.29 -0.58 -12.36
C THR A 69 10.43 -0.70 -13.35
N ASP A 70 10.15 -0.43 -14.61
CA ASP A 70 11.15 -0.50 -15.69
C ASP A 70 12.12 0.69 -15.66
N ARG A 71 11.77 1.74 -14.89
CA ARG A 71 12.56 2.97 -14.76
C ARG A 71 12.73 3.33 -13.29
N PRO A 72 13.85 3.96 -12.92
CA PRO A 72 14.07 4.38 -11.54
C PRO A 72 13.18 5.56 -11.20
N LEU A 73 12.56 5.52 -10.02
CA LEU A 73 11.74 6.62 -9.48
C LEU A 73 12.57 7.89 -9.19
N GLY A 74 13.86 7.70 -8.91
CA GLY A 74 14.72 8.70 -8.29
C GLY A 74 14.42 8.84 -6.79
N GLU A 75 14.76 10.00 -6.22
CA GLU A 75 14.44 10.33 -4.83
C GLU A 75 12.92 10.42 -4.63
N ALA A 76 12.38 9.62 -3.71
CA ALA A 76 10.95 9.61 -3.38
C ALA A 76 10.56 10.89 -2.64
N ARG A 77 9.54 11.61 -3.14
CA ARG A 77 9.09 12.90 -2.59
C ARG A 77 7.81 12.78 -1.80
N SER A 78 6.85 12.03 -2.33
CA SER A 78 5.54 11.84 -1.71
C SER A 78 4.89 10.54 -2.16
N ALA A 79 3.89 10.09 -1.41
CA ALA A 79 3.04 8.98 -1.79
C ALA A 79 1.58 9.38 -1.53
N THR A 80 0.70 8.99 -2.44
CA THR A 80 -0.76 9.09 -2.26
C THR A 80 -1.30 7.69 -2.14
N VAL A 81 -2.19 7.51 -1.18
CA VAL A 81 -2.89 6.24 -0.95
C VAL A 81 -4.39 6.47 -1.05
N THR A 82 -5.04 5.66 -1.87
CA THR A 82 -6.49 5.66 -2.03
C THR A 82 -7.00 4.28 -1.67
N PHE A 83 -7.95 4.22 -0.74
CA PHE A 83 -8.65 2.97 -0.42
C PHE A 83 -9.70 2.72 -1.50
N GLY A 84 -9.64 1.54 -2.11
CA GLY A 84 -10.70 1.05 -2.97
C GLY A 84 -11.99 0.98 -2.16
N HIS A 85 -13.06 1.60 -2.66
CA HIS A 85 -14.38 1.32 -2.12
C HIS A 85 -14.79 -0.06 -2.60
N ASP A 86 -14.93 -1.02 -1.69
CA ASP A 86 -15.68 -2.23 -1.98
C ASP A 86 -17.08 -1.82 -2.45
N THR A 87 -17.38 -2.17 -3.69
CA THR A 87 -18.62 -1.84 -4.41
C THR A 87 -19.83 -2.65 -3.92
N HIS A 88 -19.74 -3.31 -2.77
CA HIS A 88 -20.79 -4.23 -2.27
C HIS A 88 -21.52 -3.79 -0.99
N GLN A 89 -21.27 -2.60 -0.43
CA GLN A 89 -22.04 -2.11 0.73
C GLN A 89 -22.40 -0.62 0.64
N ALA A 90 -22.69 -0.13 -0.56
CA ALA A 90 -23.29 1.19 -0.74
C ALA A 90 -24.80 1.14 -0.46
N ASP A 91 -25.21 0.84 0.78
CA ASP A 91 -26.52 1.18 1.34
C ASP A 91 -26.57 0.72 2.82
N HIS A 92 -26.08 1.56 3.74
CA HIS A 92 -26.77 1.92 5.01
C HIS A 92 -25.87 2.47 6.14
N TYR A 93 -24.55 2.34 6.10
CA TYR A 93 -23.70 2.95 7.14
C TYR A 93 -22.40 3.45 6.52
N LYS A 94 -22.13 4.76 6.62
CA LYS A 94 -20.77 5.32 6.49
C LYS A 94 -19.94 4.75 7.64
N LYS A 95 -19.47 3.52 7.52
CA LYS A 95 -18.53 2.94 8.49
C LYS A 95 -17.24 3.74 8.36
N LYS A 96 -16.98 4.59 9.36
CA LYS A 96 -15.70 5.28 9.48
C LYS A 96 -14.65 4.16 9.60
N SER A 97 -13.64 4.19 8.74
CA SER A 97 -12.57 3.18 8.76
C SER A 97 -11.96 3.12 10.15
N ASP A 98 -11.90 1.93 10.75
CA ASP A 98 -11.37 1.72 12.12
C ASP A 98 -9.84 1.70 12.15
N PHE A 99 -9.18 2.13 11.07
CA PHE A 99 -7.73 2.20 10.94
C PHE A 99 -7.30 3.38 10.06
N LEU A 100 -6.04 3.80 10.23
CA LEU A 100 -5.37 4.80 9.40
C LEU A 100 -3.96 4.33 9.02
N ILE A 101 -3.39 4.93 7.98
CA ILE A 101 -1.97 4.75 7.62
C ILE A 101 -1.17 5.85 8.34
N GLU A 102 -0.32 5.45 9.28
CA GLU A 102 0.51 6.34 10.09
C GLU A 102 1.76 6.80 9.33
N LYS A 103 2.39 5.87 8.59
CA LYS A 103 3.64 6.11 7.88
C LYS A 103 3.77 5.19 6.67
N ILE A 104 4.41 5.69 5.62
CA ILE A 104 4.83 4.89 4.47
C ILE A 104 6.32 5.11 4.27
N GLU A 105 7.08 4.02 4.18
CA GLU A 105 8.50 4.02 3.83
C GLU A 105 8.67 3.37 2.46
N ILE A 106 9.56 3.93 1.65
CA ILE A 106 9.87 3.41 0.31
C ILE A 106 11.37 3.15 0.28
N ASN A 107 11.73 1.87 0.31
CA ASN A 107 13.10 1.41 0.30
C ASN A 107 13.46 0.95 -1.11
N TYR A 108 14.46 1.57 -1.73
CA TYR A 108 15.00 1.09 -2.99
C TYR A 108 15.91 -0.11 -2.73
N LEU A 109 15.58 -1.27 -3.31
CA LEU A 109 16.23 -2.56 -3.00
C LEU A 109 17.42 -2.91 -3.89
N TYR A 110 17.93 -1.94 -4.67
CA TYR A 110 18.95 -2.13 -5.72
C TYR A 110 18.41 -2.82 -7.00
N PRO A 111 18.97 -2.50 -8.18
CA PRO A 111 18.76 -3.27 -9.41
C PRO A 111 19.56 -4.57 -9.42
#